data_AF-A0A519RSR3-F1
#
_entry.id   AF-A0A519RSR3-F1
#
_cell.length_a   1.000
_cell.length_b   1.000
_cell.length_c   1.000
_cell.angle_alpha   90.00
_cell.angle_beta   90.00
_cell.angle_gamma   90.00
#
_symmetry.space_group_name_H-M   'P 1'
#
loop_
_entity.id
_entity.type
_entity.pdbx_description
1 polymer ?
#
loop_
_entity_poly.entity_id
_entity_poly.type
_entity_poly.pdbx_seq_one_letter_code
_entity_poly.pdbx_strand_id
1 'polypeptide(L)' 'MATFVKQHRKLLHLLQPDLAAKAGVGLRFVRELEQGKPTLQLDKVNAVLHLFGHELAPAPIDRTQ' A
#
# COMPACT_ATOMS: atom_id res chain seq x y z
N MET A 1 -6.77 -3.65 -1.27
CA MET A 1 -5.38 -3.12 -1.16
C MET A 1 -5.14 -2.31 0.12
N ALA A 2 -5.91 -1.24 0.40
CA ALA A 2 -5.72 -0.40 1.58
C ALA A 2 -5.68 -1.19 2.92
N THR A 3 -6.61 -2.11 3.10
CA THR A 3 -6.67 -2.99 4.28
C THR A 3 -5.43 -3.86 4.42
N PHE A 4 -4.95 -4.44 3.31
CA PHE A 4 -3.76 -5.29 3.26
C PHE A 4 -2.52 -4.53 3.74
N VAL A 5 -2.27 -3.33 3.18
CA VAL A 5 -1.13 -2.47 3.54
C VAL A 5 -1.21 -2.08 5.01
N LYS A 6 -2.39 -1.64 5.47
CA LYS A 6 -2.60 -1.21 6.86
C LYS A 6 -2.41 -2.34 7.86
N GLN A 7 -2.83 -3.57 7.52
CA GLN A 7 -2.64 -4.76 8.34
C GLN A 7 -1.16 -5.15 8.41
N HIS A 8 -0.47 -5.25 7.27
CA HIS A 8 0.96 -5.59 7.24
C HIS A 8 1.81 -4.55 7.98
N ARG A 9 1.51 -3.25 7.82
CA ARG A 9 2.19 -2.21 8.59
C ARG A 9 2.05 -2.41 10.10
N LYS A 10 0.83 -2.74 10.57
CA LYS A 10 0.56 -3.00 11.99
C LYS A 10 1.25 -4.26 12.50
N LEU A 11 1.29 -5.33 11.70
CA LEU A 11 2.00 -6.57 12.04
C LEU A 11 3.50 -6.34 12.21
N LEU A 12 4.08 -5.44 11.42
CA LEU A 12 5.48 -5.04 11.54
C LEU A 12 5.73 -3.94 12.58
N HIS A 13 4.71 -3.54 13.35
CA HIS A 13 4.78 -2.49 14.36
C HIS A 13 5.32 -1.13 13.84
N LEU A 14 5.07 -0.82 12.57
CA LEU A 14 5.52 0.42 11.95
C LEU A 14 4.48 1.54 12.10
N LEU A 15 4.92 2.76 12.37
CA LEU A 15 4.09 3.95 12.20
C LEU A 15 4.00 4.29 10.70
N GLN A 16 3.01 5.11 10.32
CA GLN A 16 2.88 5.55 8.92
C GLN A 16 4.13 6.29 8.39
N PRO A 17 4.80 7.17 9.17
CA PRO A 17 6.06 7.80 8.75
C PRO A 17 7.18 6.78 8.53
N ASP A 18 7.25 5.73 9.35
CA ASP A 18 8.28 4.69 9.21
C ASP A 18 8.09 3.89 7.93
N LEU A 19 6.84 3.52 7.62
CA LEU A 19 6.51 2.84 6.37
C LEU A 19 6.85 3.73 5.16
N ALA A 20 6.49 5.01 5.23
CA ALA A 20 6.77 5.97 4.17
C ALA A 20 8.28 6.10 3.91
N ALA A 21 9.06 6.27 4.97
CA ALA A 21 10.52 6.35 4.90
C ALA A 21 11.14 5.07 4.34
N LYS A 22 10.73 3.89 4.83
CA LYS A 22 11.23 2.59 4.34
C LYS A 22 10.89 2.35 2.86
N ALA A 23 9.72 2.79 2.41
CA ALA A 23 9.28 2.61 1.02
C ALA A 23 9.82 3.70 0.07
N GLY A 24 10.50 4.72 0.59
CA GLY A 24 10.96 5.85 -0.23
C GLY A 24 9.83 6.71 -0.79
N VAL A 25 8.68 6.77 -0.11
CA VAL A 25 7.50 7.55 -0.53
C VAL A 25 7.14 8.62 0.48
N GLY A 26 6.39 9.63 0.06
CA GLY A 26 5.91 10.68 0.97
C GLY A 26 4.86 10.15 1.97
N LEU A 27 4.87 10.67 3.21
CA LEU A 27 3.87 10.30 4.24
C LEU A 27 2.42 10.48 3.77
N ARG A 28 2.15 11.55 3.00
CA ARG A 28 0.83 11.79 2.40
C ARG A 28 0.38 10.62 1.53
N PHE A 29 1.30 10.03 0.75
CA PHE A 29 0.98 8.88 -0.10
C PHE A 29 0.56 7.67 0.73
N VAL A 30 1.29 7.34 1.81
CA VAL A 30 0.91 6.23 2.70
C VAL A 30 -0.47 6.46 3.33
N ARG A 31 -0.79 7.68 3.75
CA ARG A 31 -2.13 8.01 4.26
C ARG A 31 -3.23 7.80 3.22
N GLU A 32 -3.04 8.34 2.02
CA GLU A 32 -3.99 8.19 0.92
C GLU A 32 -4.17 6.71 0.52
N LEU A 33 -3.09 5.93 0.49
CA LEU A 33 -3.10 4.49 0.24
C LEU A 33 -3.89 3.72 1.31
N GLU A 34 -3.63 3.97 2.59
CA GLU A 34 -4.33 3.30 3.69
C GLU A 34 -5.79 3.74 3.87
N GLN A 35 -6.14 4.94 3.39
CA GLN A 35 -7.52 5.44 3.34
C GLN A 35 -8.30 4.91 2.14
N GLY A 36 -7.64 4.21 1.20
CA GLY A 36 -8.30 3.65 0.03
C GLY A 36 -8.65 4.68 -1.04
N LYS A 37 -7.77 5.68 -1.25
CA LYS A 37 -7.92 6.63 -2.36
C LYS A 37 -8.15 5.86 -3.67
N PRO A 38 -9.14 6.26 -4.50
CA PRO A 38 -9.52 5.51 -5.70
C PRO A 38 -8.42 5.47 -6.77
N THR A 39 -7.53 6.45 -6.77
CA THR A 39 -6.43 6.55 -7.72
C THR A 39 -5.09 6.76 -7.00
N LEU A 40 -4.09 5.95 -7.38
CA LEU A 40 -2.74 5.99 -6.84
C LEU A 40 -1.74 5.74 -7.97
N GLN A 41 -0.51 6.24 -7.80
CA GLN A 41 0.57 6.01 -8.77
C GLN A 41 1.12 4.59 -8.59
N LEU A 42 1.12 3.79 -9.66
CA LEU A 42 1.42 2.36 -9.65
C LEU A 42 2.83 2.05 -9.11
N ASP A 43 3.82 2.80 -9.58
CA ASP A 43 5.22 2.74 -9.15
C ASP A 43 5.35 2.87 -7.63
N LYS A 44 4.62 3.82 -7.03
CA LYS A 44 4.65 4.06 -5.59
C LYS A 44 3.91 2.99 -4.79
N VAL A 45 2.83 2.42 -5.36
CA VAL A 45 2.17 1.28 -4.72
C VAL A 45 3.11 0.09 -4.68
N ASN A 46 3.80 -0.22 -5.79
CA ASN A 46 4.79 -1.29 -5.82
C ASN A 46 5.96 -1.04 -4.88
N ALA A 47 6.45 0.21 -4.74
CA ALA A 47 7.48 0.55 -3.76
C ALA A 47 7.07 0.17 -2.32
N VAL A 48 5.80 0.37 -1.95
CA VAL A 48 5.27 -0.05 -0.64
C VAL A 48 5.10 -1.57 -0.56
N LEU A 49 4.59 -2.22 -1.61
CA LEU A 49 4.35 -3.67 -1.62
C LEU A 49 5.64 -4.49 -1.60
N HIS A 50 6.73 -4.01 -2.20
CA HIS A 50 8.02 -4.69 -2.18
C HIS A 50 8.56 -4.86 -0.76
N LEU A 51 8.24 -3.94 0.17
CA LEU A 51 8.59 -4.10 1.59
C LEU A 51 7.92 -5.31 2.25
N PHE A 52 6.80 -5.75 1.68
CA PHE A 52 6.05 -6.90 2.14
C PHE A 52 6.27 -8.12 1.24
N GLY A 53 7.17 -8.05 0.25
CA GLY A 53 7.40 -9.12 -0.73
C GLY A 53 6.25 -9.34 -1.73
N HIS A 54 5.50 -8.28 -2.04
CA HIS A 54 4.36 -8.33 -2.96
C HIS A 54 4.54 -7.32 -4.11
N GLU A 55 3.81 -7.51 -5.20
CA GLU A 55 3.68 -6.56 -6.31
C GLU A 55 2.24 -6.53 -6.83
N LEU A 56 1.86 -5.45 -7.51
CA LEU A 56 0.59 -5.39 -8.22
C LEU A 56 0.63 -6.24 -9.49
N ALA A 57 -0.39 -7.07 -9.69
CA ALA A 57 -0.58 -7.89 -10.87
C ALA A 57 -2.02 -7.74 -11.40
N PRO A 58 -2.25 -7.99 -12.71
CA PRO A 58 -3.60 -8.13 -13.24
C PRO A 58 -4.36 -9.23 -12.48
N ALA A 59 -5.57 -8.92 -12.05
CA ALA A 59 -6.48 -9.88 -11.41
C ALA A 59 -7.83 -9.85 -12.14
N PRO A 60 -8.55 -10.99 -12.21
CA PRO A 60 -9.91 -11.01 -12.72
C PRO A 60 -10.80 -10.10 -11.88
N ILE A 61 -11.70 -9.38 -12.53
CA ILE A 61 -12.72 -8.57 -11.86
C ILE A 61 -13.82 -9.51 -11.38
N ASP A 62 -14.18 -9.42 -10.11
CA ASP A 62 -15.38 -10.07 -9.60
C ASP A 62 -16.61 -9.36 -10.18
N ARG A 63 -17.36 -10.07 -11.04
CA ARG A 63 -18.57 -9.57 -11.72
C ARG A 63 -19.85 -9.89 -10.94
N THR A 64 -19.75 -10.48 -9.75
CA THR A 64 -20.90 -10.85 -8.91
C THR A 64 -21.25 -9.82 -7.84
N GLN A 65 -20.47 -8.72 -7.77
CA GLN A 65 -20.68 -7.58 -6.88
C GLN A 65 -21.53 -6.50 -7.55
#